data_AF-A0A0C9N751-F1
#
_entry.id   AF-A0A0C9N751-F1
#
_cell.length_a   1.000
_cell.length_b   1.000
_cell.length_c   1.000
_cell.angle_alpha   90.00
_cell.angle_beta   90.00
_cell.angle_gamma   90.00
#
_symmetry.space_group_name_H-M   'P 1'
#
loop_
_entity.id
_entity.type
_entity.pdbx_description
1 polymer ?
#
loop_
_entity_poly.entity_id
_entity_poly.type
_entity_poly.pdbx_seq_one_letter_code
_entity_poly.pdbx_strand_id
1 'polypeptide(L)'
;MNSLNTTTTSNNNIDLINLDSLDDWLESDLRQSGIILPAKSNDKPTMTPATPVTPAQILMASPPISECTPRMDPLLELSTPKIKYEPLSPIETPKIEPQDLCNDTRTSIDIQPFIKALSLLSSIQHQDKQQHTQHTQQHKRQRSESIDEDQPQDLVALKRQRNTDAARRSRQRKAMKMDSLEKRVMDLEAENERLRLRAAVAESERANIEAKEKRSRVRILELERQLADTHRSLLRHNKDSTTAMTVKV
;
A
#
# COMPACT_ATOMS: atom_id res chain seq x y z
N MET A 1 -31.65 -70.69 -9.47
CA MET A 1 -31.38 -71.05 -8.06
C MET A 1 -29.88 -71.10 -7.84
N ASN A 2 -29.46 -70.67 -6.65
CA ASN A 2 -28.10 -70.69 -6.07
C ASN A 2 -27.34 -69.36 -6.13
N SER A 3 -27.61 -68.59 -5.08
CA SER A 3 -26.79 -67.54 -4.48
C SER A 3 -25.39 -68.04 -4.13
N LEU A 4 -24.39 -67.16 -4.28
CA LEU A 4 -23.16 -67.19 -3.50
C LEU A 4 -22.86 -65.76 -3.05
N ASN A 5 -23.07 -65.53 -1.76
CA ASN A 5 -22.72 -64.32 -1.04
C ASN A 5 -21.23 -64.37 -0.69
N THR A 6 -20.48 -63.32 -1.02
CA THR A 6 -19.12 -63.10 -0.49
C THR A 6 -19.13 -61.87 0.41
N THR A 7 -19.27 -62.10 1.71
CA THR A 7 -18.96 -61.13 2.76
C THR A 7 -17.45 -60.96 2.88
N THR A 8 -16.95 -59.78 2.54
CA THR A 8 -15.56 -59.38 2.86
C THR A 8 -15.62 -58.40 4.03
N THR A 9 -15.30 -58.91 5.21
CA THR A 9 -15.08 -58.13 6.43
C THR A 9 -13.68 -57.50 6.34
N SER A 10 -13.61 -56.20 6.02
CA SER A 10 -12.38 -55.42 6.17
C SER A 10 -12.46 -54.63 7.47
N ASN A 11 -11.71 -55.09 8.47
CA ASN A 11 -11.43 -54.36 9.71
C ASN A 11 -10.66 -53.07 9.37
N ASN A 12 -11.38 -51.94 9.31
CA ASN A 12 -10.79 -50.61 9.32
C ASN A 12 -10.90 -50.04 10.73
N ASN A 13 -9.94 -50.41 11.58
CA ASN A 13 -9.67 -49.67 12.82
C ASN A 13 -8.80 -48.46 12.43
N ILE A 14 -9.43 -47.46 11.82
CA ILE A 14 -8.84 -46.13 11.67
C ILE A 14 -9.24 -45.41 12.95
N ASP A 15 -8.29 -45.34 13.87
CA ASP A 15 -8.39 -44.54 15.07
C ASP A 15 -8.94 -43.17 14.70
N LEU A 16 -10.01 -42.84 15.40
CA LEU A 16 -10.72 -41.58 15.38
C LEU A 16 -9.75 -40.46 15.78
N ILE A 17 -8.97 -39.96 14.82
CA ILE A 17 -8.20 -38.73 14.98
C ILE A 17 -9.23 -37.66 15.32
N ASN A 18 -9.17 -37.16 16.54
CA ASN A 18 -10.10 -36.18 17.07
C ASN A 18 -9.96 -34.86 16.26
N LEU A 19 -10.83 -34.66 15.26
CA LEU A 19 -10.85 -33.47 14.39
C LEU A 19 -11.27 -32.19 15.14
N ASP A 20 -11.79 -32.29 16.36
CA ASP A 20 -12.15 -31.11 17.17
C ASP A 20 -10.93 -30.34 17.72
N SER A 21 -9.71 -30.77 17.39
CA SER A 21 -8.47 -30.03 17.65
C SER A 21 -7.68 -29.78 16.37
N LEU A 22 -8.35 -29.66 15.22
CA LEU A 22 -7.73 -29.09 14.03
C LEU A 22 -7.55 -27.58 14.27
N ASP A 23 -6.32 -27.11 14.15
CA ASP A 23 -5.93 -25.71 14.37
C ASP A 23 -6.80 -24.80 13.47
N ASP A 24 -7.63 -23.91 14.03
CA ASP A 24 -8.58 -23.03 13.32
C ASP A 24 -7.96 -22.34 12.08
N TRP A 25 -6.65 -22.09 12.15
CA TRP A 25 -5.88 -21.49 11.08
C TRP A 25 -5.65 -22.42 9.88
N LEU A 26 -5.38 -23.70 10.12
CA LEU A 26 -5.28 -24.75 9.09
C LEU A 26 -6.64 -25.03 8.46
N GLU A 27 -7.71 -25.00 9.26
CA GLU A 27 -9.07 -25.13 8.73
C GLU A 27 -9.42 -23.96 7.79
N SER A 28 -9.04 -22.73 8.14
CA SER A 28 -9.28 -21.58 7.26
C SER A 28 -8.52 -21.70 5.94
N ASP A 29 -7.26 -22.15 5.95
CA ASP A 29 -6.41 -22.28 4.75
C ASP A 29 -6.89 -23.41 3.84
N LEU A 30 -7.28 -24.57 4.41
CA LEU A 30 -7.85 -25.70 3.68
C LEU A 30 -9.24 -25.39 3.09
N ARG A 31 -10.05 -24.56 3.77
CA ARG A 31 -11.30 -24.03 3.25
C ARG A 31 -11.08 -23.07 2.09
N GLN A 32 -10.09 -22.19 2.19
CA GLN A 32 -9.74 -21.24 1.13
C GLN A 32 -9.17 -21.96 -0.11
N SER A 33 -8.50 -23.09 0.12
CA SER A 33 -7.99 -23.99 -0.92
C SER A 33 -9.07 -24.87 -1.56
N GLY A 34 -10.29 -24.90 -1.02
CA GLY A 34 -11.39 -25.74 -1.51
C GLY A 34 -11.25 -27.24 -1.22
N ILE A 35 -10.32 -27.63 -0.35
CA ILE A 35 -10.02 -29.04 -0.02
C ILE A 35 -11.02 -29.56 1.01
N ILE A 36 -11.48 -28.70 1.93
CA ILE A 36 -12.50 -29.03 2.92
C ILE A 36 -13.82 -28.36 2.53
N LEU A 37 -14.85 -29.17 2.27
CA LEU A 37 -16.22 -28.73 2.07
C LEU A 37 -16.82 -28.29 3.42
N PRO A 38 -17.58 -27.18 3.49
CA PRO A 38 -18.19 -26.74 4.72
C PRO A 38 -19.11 -27.83 5.28
N ALA A 39 -18.85 -28.26 6.52
CA ALA A 39 -19.72 -29.17 7.24
C ALA A 39 -21.12 -28.55 7.31
N LYS A 40 -22.12 -29.28 6.78
CA LYS A 40 -23.53 -28.91 6.88
C LYS A 40 -23.95 -29.04 8.35
N SER A 41 -23.86 -27.97 9.13
CA SER A 41 -24.54 -27.92 10.42
C SER A 41 -26.05 -27.90 10.15
N ASN A 42 -26.76 -28.85 10.77
CA ASN A 42 -28.20 -29.08 10.65
C ASN A 42 -29.00 -28.09 11.51
N ASP A 43 -28.70 -26.80 11.42
CA ASP A 43 -29.46 -25.78 12.13
C ASP A 43 -30.55 -25.18 11.24
N LYS A 44 -31.80 -25.31 11.73
CA LYS A 44 -33.06 -24.88 11.11
C LYS A 44 -32.98 -23.47 10.50
N PRO A 45 -33.52 -23.25 9.29
CA PRO A 45 -33.66 -21.92 8.72
C PRO A 45 -34.84 -21.18 9.36
N THR A 46 -34.53 -20.17 10.18
CA THR A 46 -35.49 -19.12 10.55
C THR A 46 -35.62 -18.18 9.35
N MET A 47 -36.78 -18.24 8.68
CA MET A 47 -37.12 -17.35 7.57
C MET A 47 -37.26 -15.90 8.08
N THR A 48 -36.42 -15.01 7.58
CA THR A 48 -36.67 -13.56 7.57
C THR A 48 -36.87 -13.12 6.11
N PRO A 49 -37.93 -12.33 5.82
CA PRO A 49 -38.24 -11.92 4.46
C PRO A 49 -37.29 -10.82 3.99
N ALA A 50 -36.62 -11.07 2.88
CA ALA A 50 -35.81 -10.10 2.15
C ALA A 50 -36.71 -9.08 1.45
N THR A 51 -36.55 -7.80 1.76
CA THR A 51 -37.04 -6.69 0.94
C THR A 51 -35.98 -6.35 -0.13
N PRO A 52 -36.37 -6.13 -1.40
CA PRO A 52 -35.43 -5.74 -2.44
C PRO A 52 -35.03 -4.27 -2.26
N VAL A 53 -33.73 -4.03 -2.05
CA VAL A 53 -33.14 -2.69 -2.01
C VAL A 53 -32.94 -2.20 -3.45
N THR A 54 -33.65 -1.13 -3.80
CA THR A 54 -33.65 -0.48 -5.10
C THR A 54 -32.28 0.19 -5.38
N PRO A 55 -31.73 0.15 -6.62
CA PRO A 55 -30.39 0.68 -6.96
C PRO A 55 -30.16 2.19 -6.74
N ALA A 56 -31.19 2.96 -6.39
CA ALA A 56 -31.13 4.42 -6.32
C ALA A 56 -30.60 4.99 -4.98
N GLN A 57 -30.39 4.17 -3.94
CA GLN A 57 -30.00 4.66 -2.60
C GLN A 57 -28.49 4.57 -2.28
N ILE A 58 -27.65 4.05 -3.19
CA ILE A 58 -26.21 3.90 -2.94
C ILE A 58 -25.40 5.19 -3.22
N LEU A 59 -26.03 6.25 -3.75
CA LEU A 59 -25.32 7.44 -4.26
C LEU A 59 -25.17 8.62 -3.28
N MET A 60 -25.61 8.51 -2.01
CA MET A 60 -25.74 9.68 -1.12
C MET A 60 -24.98 9.61 0.21
N ALA A 61 -24.16 8.58 0.45
CA ALA A 61 -23.39 8.47 1.69
C ALA A 61 -21.87 8.61 1.42
N SER A 62 -21.44 9.84 1.11
CA SER A 62 -20.03 10.20 1.21
C SER A 62 -19.70 10.60 2.65
N PRO A 63 -18.73 9.95 3.32
CA PRO A 63 -18.26 10.40 4.63
C PRO A 63 -17.54 11.76 4.49
N PRO A 64 -17.58 12.62 5.53
CA PRO A 64 -16.84 13.87 5.54
C PRO A 64 -15.33 13.57 5.52
N ILE A 65 -14.69 13.94 4.42
CA ILE A 65 -13.23 14.01 4.29
C ILE A 65 -12.68 14.90 5.41
N SER A 66 -12.02 14.28 6.37
CA SER A 66 -11.21 14.99 7.36
C SER A 66 -9.99 15.58 6.63
N GLU A 67 -9.99 16.91 6.51
CA GLU A 67 -8.84 17.72 6.11
C GLU A 67 -7.68 17.52 7.09
N CYS A 68 -6.76 16.63 6.75
CA CYS A 68 -5.43 16.63 7.34
C CYS A 68 -4.43 16.19 6.27
N THR A 69 -4.29 17.02 5.24
CA THR A 69 -3.12 16.97 4.35
C THR A 69 -2.32 18.26 4.57
N PRO A 70 -1.06 18.18 5.01
CA PRO A 70 -0.22 19.36 5.05
C PRO A 70 0.08 19.78 3.62
N ARG A 71 -0.36 20.99 3.30
CA ARG A 71 -0.04 21.74 2.08
C ARG A 71 1.47 21.89 2.00
N MET A 72 2.12 21.06 1.18
CA MET A 72 3.54 21.25 0.84
C MET A 72 3.60 22.26 -0.30
N ASP A 73 4.13 23.45 0.00
CA ASP A 73 4.43 24.46 -1.00
C ASP A 73 5.46 23.93 -2.00
N PRO A 74 5.32 24.22 -3.31
CA PRO A 74 6.33 23.87 -4.29
C PRO A 74 7.50 24.84 -4.14
N LEU A 75 8.52 24.45 -3.37
CA LEU A 75 9.80 25.15 -3.36
C LEU A 75 10.51 24.91 -4.70
N LEU A 76 10.74 26.03 -5.36
CA LEU A 76 11.51 26.24 -6.56
C LEU A 76 12.88 25.53 -6.55
N GLU A 77 13.18 24.93 -7.70
CA GLU A 77 14.49 24.82 -8.35
C GLU A 77 15.72 25.13 -7.49
N LEU A 78 16.28 24.09 -6.86
CA LEU A 78 17.70 24.07 -6.52
C LEU A 78 18.39 23.01 -7.37
N SER A 79 19.22 23.51 -8.28
CA SER A 79 20.16 22.84 -9.17
C SER A 79 20.76 21.55 -8.57
N THR A 80 20.30 20.40 -9.05
CA THR A 80 20.97 19.11 -8.82
C THR A 80 22.18 19.03 -9.75
N PRO A 81 23.42 18.98 -9.25
CA PRO A 81 24.58 18.83 -10.11
C PRO A 81 24.52 17.46 -10.80
N LYS A 82 24.71 17.47 -12.14
CA LYS A 82 24.92 16.28 -12.96
C LYS A 82 26.13 15.51 -12.45
N ILE A 83 25.91 14.48 -11.63
CA ILE A 83 26.94 13.50 -11.30
C ILE A 83 27.10 12.61 -12.54
N LYS A 84 28.17 12.85 -13.30
CA LYS A 84 28.63 11.90 -14.32
C LYS A 84 29.07 10.64 -13.59
N TYR A 85 28.36 9.55 -13.81
CA TYR A 85 28.74 8.24 -13.31
C TYR A 85 29.80 7.68 -14.27
N GLU A 86 31.05 7.65 -13.83
CA GLU A 86 32.14 6.95 -14.51
C GLU A 86 32.26 5.57 -13.85
N PRO A 87 32.03 4.47 -14.60
CA PRO A 87 32.11 3.13 -14.04
C PRO A 87 33.56 2.78 -13.73
N LEU A 88 33.88 2.73 -12.44
CA LEU A 88 35.20 2.29 -11.95
C LEU A 88 35.37 0.80 -12.23
N SER A 89 36.45 0.48 -12.94
CA SER A 89 36.95 -0.89 -13.13
C SER A 89 37.28 -1.57 -11.79
N PRO A 90 37.28 -2.92 -11.72
CA PRO A 90 37.52 -3.66 -10.49
C PRO A 90 38.93 -3.39 -9.97
N ILE A 91 39.05 -2.66 -8.86
CA ILE A 91 40.32 -2.44 -8.18
C ILE A 91 40.49 -3.51 -7.10
N GLU A 92 41.68 -4.13 -7.09
CA GLU A 92 42.07 -5.19 -6.17
C GLU A 92 41.97 -4.72 -4.72
N THR A 93 41.39 -5.56 -3.87
CA THR A 93 41.21 -5.32 -2.44
C THR A 93 42.55 -5.34 -1.71
N PRO A 94 42.96 -4.24 -1.03
CA PRO A 94 44.05 -4.31 -0.07
C PRO A 94 43.55 -4.89 1.26
N LYS A 95 44.31 -5.85 1.77
CA LYS A 95 44.19 -6.48 3.09
C LYS A 95 44.48 -5.44 4.18
N ILE A 96 43.48 -5.06 4.97
CA ILE A 96 43.60 -4.12 6.09
C ILE A 96 43.76 -4.88 7.40
N GLU A 97 44.93 -4.74 8.01
CA GLU A 97 45.20 -4.95 9.44
C GLU A 97 44.58 -3.81 10.26
N PRO A 98 44.06 -4.07 11.47
CA PRO A 98 43.49 -3.02 12.32
C PRO A 98 44.60 -2.15 12.91
N GLN A 99 44.69 -0.90 12.44
CA GLN A 99 45.59 0.11 12.99
C GLN A 99 44.75 1.19 13.70
N ASP A 100 44.87 1.23 15.02
CA ASP A 100 44.28 2.24 15.90
C ASP A 100 45.00 3.58 15.73
N LEU A 101 44.40 4.56 15.05
CA LEU A 101 44.76 5.98 15.24
C LEU A 101 43.54 6.88 14.99
N CYS A 102 43.01 7.40 16.10
CA CYS A 102 42.21 8.62 16.12
C CYS A 102 43.00 9.78 15.55
N ASN A 103 42.37 10.56 14.67
CA ASN A 103 42.29 12.02 14.70
C ASN A 103 41.85 12.49 13.32
N ASP A 104 40.56 12.79 13.12
CA ASP A 104 40.24 14.01 12.40
C ASP A 104 38.83 14.54 12.63
N THR A 105 38.83 15.84 12.90
CA THR A 105 37.72 16.80 12.97
C THR A 105 36.50 16.50 12.10
N ARG A 106 35.50 15.82 12.67
CA ARG A 106 34.11 15.94 12.24
C ARG A 106 33.22 16.04 13.47
N THR A 107 32.48 17.15 13.53
CA THR A 107 31.36 17.46 14.43
C THR A 107 30.91 16.26 15.27
N SER A 108 31.43 16.19 16.49
CA SER A 108 30.97 15.24 17.51
C SER A 108 29.50 15.55 17.77
N ILE A 109 28.61 14.84 17.08
CA ILE A 109 27.18 14.84 17.38
C ILE A 109 27.10 14.38 18.83
N ASP A 110 26.69 15.28 19.71
CA ASP A 110 26.52 14.97 21.11
C ASP A 110 25.42 13.91 21.24
N ILE A 111 25.82 12.66 21.47
CA ILE A 111 24.92 11.51 21.62
C ILE A 111 24.42 11.42 23.07
N GLN A 112 24.93 12.25 23.99
CA GLN A 112 24.50 12.26 25.39
C GLN A 112 22.99 12.51 25.60
N PRO A 113 22.31 13.37 24.81
CA PRO A 113 20.86 13.53 24.90
C PRO A 113 20.12 12.24 24.51
N PHE A 114 20.62 11.52 23.50
CA PHE A 114 20.04 10.26 23.04
C PHE A 114 20.26 9.13 24.06
N ILE A 115 21.46 9.03 24.63
CA ILE A 115 21.77 8.06 25.69
C ILE A 115 20.91 8.33 26.94
N LYS A 116 20.75 9.61 27.34
CA LYS A 116 19.84 9.99 28.43
C LYS A 116 18.38 9.67 28.12
N ALA A 117 17.93 9.90 26.89
CA ALA A 117 16.57 9.56 26.47
C ALA A 117 16.31 8.05 26.53
N LEU A 118 17.25 7.22 26.06
CA LEU A 118 17.15 5.77 26.15
C LEU A 118 17.14 5.28 27.61
N SER A 119 17.99 5.84 28.46
CA SER A 119 18.02 5.48 29.89
C SER A 119 16.73 5.89 30.61
N LEU A 120 16.14 7.05 30.28
CA LEU A 120 14.85 7.49 30.81
C LEU A 120 13.71 6.58 30.31
N LEU A 121 13.73 6.20 29.04
CA LEU A 121 12.72 5.31 28.44
C LEU A 121 12.77 3.91 29.07
N SER A 122 13.97 3.38 29.36
CA SER A 122 14.13 2.14 30.13
C SER A 122 13.64 2.26 31.58
N SER A 123 13.82 3.40 32.25
CA SER A 123 13.26 3.64 33.59
C SER A 123 11.73 3.73 33.59
N ILE A 124 11.13 4.37 32.58
CA ILE A 124 9.67 4.44 32.41
C ILE A 124 9.10 3.02 32.18
N GLN A 125 9.80 2.21 31.37
CA GLN A 125 9.43 0.80 31.13
C GLN A 125 9.56 -0.09 32.37
N HIS A 126 10.39 0.29 33.35
CA HIS A 126 10.50 -0.37 34.64
C HIS A 126 9.47 0.11 35.67
N GLN A 127 8.92 1.32 35.56
CA GLN A 127 7.85 1.78 36.46
C GLN A 127 6.49 1.14 36.13
N ASP A 128 6.18 0.89 34.86
CA ASP A 128 4.96 0.12 34.49
C ASP A 128 5.03 -1.35 34.89
N LYS A 129 6.24 -1.91 35.04
CA LYS A 129 6.42 -3.28 35.55
C LYS A 129 6.32 -3.40 37.07
N GLN A 130 6.28 -2.31 37.84
CA GLN A 130 6.10 -2.40 39.30
C GLN A 130 4.65 -2.22 39.75
N GLN A 131 3.79 -1.56 38.95
CA GLN A 131 2.35 -1.46 39.26
C GLN A 131 1.51 -2.59 38.65
N HIS A 132 2.01 -3.30 37.63
CA HIS A 132 1.31 -4.46 37.07
C HIS A 132 1.83 -5.82 37.59
N THR A 133 2.69 -5.85 38.60
CA THR A 133 3.11 -7.10 39.28
C THR A 133 2.29 -7.47 40.51
N GLN A 134 1.29 -6.66 40.89
CA GLN A 134 0.41 -6.97 42.02
C GLN A 134 -0.97 -7.50 41.61
N HIS A 135 -1.46 -7.23 40.39
CA HIS A 135 -2.80 -7.67 39.98
C HIS A 135 -2.85 -8.88 39.02
N THR A 136 -1.69 -9.43 38.66
CA THR A 136 -1.61 -10.60 37.75
C THR A 136 -1.00 -11.82 38.46
N GLN A 137 -1.17 -11.92 39.78
CA GLN A 137 -0.81 -13.10 40.57
C GLN A 137 -1.98 -14.09 40.76
N GLN A 138 -3.18 -13.78 40.26
CA GLN A 138 -4.39 -14.58 40.52
C GLN A 138 -4.77 -15.55 39.40
N HIS A 139 -4.08 -15.52 38.26
CA HIS A 139 -4.16 -16.60 37.25
C HIS A 139 -2.85 -17.39 37.20
N LYS A 140 -2.32 -17.69 38.39
CA LYS A 140 -1.45 -18.84 38.59
C LYS A 140 -2.32 -20.05 38.26
N ARG A 141 -2.29 -20.50 36.99
CA ARG A 141 -2.78 -21.82 36.60
C ARG A 141 -2.18 -22.76 37.63
N GLN A 142 -3.03 -23.29 38.51
CA GLN A 142 -2.74 -24.44 39.34
C GLN A 142 -2.46 -25.59 38.36
N ARG A 143 -1.24 -25.61 37.84
CA ARG A 143 -0.67 -26.81 37.27
C ARG A 143 -0.42 -27.66 38.50
N SER A 144 -1.36 -28.56 38.75
CA SER A 144 -1.24 -29.64 39.72
C SER A 144 0.17 -30.23 39.60
N GLU A 145 0.99 -29.95 40.61
CA GLU A 145 2.27 -30.60 40.84
C GLU A 145 1.98 -32.02 41.31
N SER A 146 1.71 -32.91 40.35
CA SER A 146 1.97 -34.33 40.49
C SER A 146 3.06 -34.64 39.45
N ILE A 147 4.31 -34.31 39.81
CA ILE A 147 5.49 -34.55 38.99
C ILE A 147 5.98 -35.95 39.34
N ASP A 148 5.67 -36.91 38.46
CA ASP A 148 6.54 -38.06 38.25
C ASP A 148 7.87 -37.52 37.67
N GLU A 149 8.97 -37.82 38.35
CA GLU A 149 10.34 -37.36 38.06
C GLU A 149 10.86 -37.76 36.66
N ASP A 150 10.18 -38.67 35.94
CA ASP A 150 10.57 -39.12 34.59
C ASP A 150 9.93 -38.32 33.44
N GLN A 151 9.02 -37.36 33.72
CA GLN A 151 8.32 -36.56 32.70
C GLN A 151 8.93 -35.20 32.26
N PRO A 152 10.01 -34.62 32.83
CA PRO A 152 10.47 -33.29 32.46
C PRO A 152 11.09 -33.23 31.06
N GLN A 153 11.66 -34.33 30.58
CA GLN A 153 12.30 -34.44 29.26
C GLN A 153 11.28 -34.26 28.12
N ASP A 154 10.12 -34.91 28.23
CA ASP A 154 9.04 -34.85 27.24
C ASP A 154 8.39 -33.46 27.17
N LEU A 155 8.25 -32.79 28.33
CA LEU A 155 7.75 -31.42 28.39
C LEU A 155 8.71 -30.42 27.73
N VAL A 156 10.02 -30.65 27.85
CA VAL A 156 11.03 -29.83 27.16
C VAL A 156 11.00 -30.10 25.65
N ALA A 157 10.86 -31.35 25.23
CA ALA A 157 10.72 -31.72 23.82
C ALA A 157 9.48 -31.07 23.18
N LEU A 158 8.32 -31.14 23.86
CA LEU A 158 7.07 -30.48 23.43
C LEU A 158 7.22 -28.96 23.31
N LYS A 159 7.92 -28.30 24.25
CA LYS A 159 8.18 -26.85 24.16
C LYS A 159 9.07 -26.50 22.97
N ARG A 160 10.11 -27.29 22.71
CA ARG A 160 11.00 -27.10 21.55
C ARG A 160 10.25 -27.29 20.24
N GLN A 161 9.39 -28.29 20.14
CA GLN A 161 8.53 -28.52 18.99
C GLN A 161 7.62 -27.30 18.75
N ARG A 162 6.89 -26.84 19.78
CA ARG A 162 6.03 -25.66 19.69
C ARG A 162 6.78 -24.39 19.30
N ASN A 163 7.98 -24.17 19.84
CA ASN A 163 8.80 -23.01 19.47
C ASN A 163 9.30 -23.09 18.02
N THR A 164 9.69 -24.28 17.57
CA THR A 164 10.10 -24.53 16.18
C THR A 164 8.96 -24.21 15.22
N ASP A 165 7.74 -24.67 15.54
CA ASP A 165 6.55 -24.36 14.74
C ASP A 165 6.22 -22.87 14.78
N ALA A 166 6.31 -22.23 15.94
CA ALA A 166 6.12 -20.78 16.07
C ALA A 166 7.12 -20.00 15.22
N ALA A 167 8.39 -20.39 15.21
CA ALA A 167 9.44 -19.79 14.39
C ALA A 167 9.18 -19.99 12.89
N ARG A 168 8.74 -21.19 12.48
CA ARG A 168 8.34 -21.49 11.11
C ARG A 168 7.18 -20.59 10.67
N ARG A 169 6.11 -20.51 11.47
CA ARG A 169 4.95 -19.64 11.19
C ARG A 169 5.34 -18.17 11.13
N SER A 170 6.25 -17.72 12.00
CA SER A 170 6.78 -16.35 11.98
C SER A 170 7.51 -16.03 10.68
N ARG A 171 8.37 -16.95 10.21
CA ARG A 171 9.06 -16.82 8.93
C ARG A 171 8.08 -16.82 7.76
N GLN A 172 7.10 -17.71 7.75
CA GLN A 172 6.07 -17.78 6.71
C GLN A 172 5.25 -16.47 6.62
N ARG A 173 4.80 -15.92 7.76
CA ARG A 173 4.11 -14.63 7.79
C ARG A 173 4.98 -13.48 7.27
N LYS A 174 6.28 -13.50 7.60
CA LYS A 174 7.22 -12.51 7.09
C LYS A 174 7.37 -12.62 5.57
N ALA A 175 7.51 -13.83 5.02
CA ALA A 175 7.57 -14.06 3.58
C ALA A 175 6.31 -13.55 2.88
N MET A 176 5.12 -13.96 3.34
CA MET A 176 3.85 -13.49 2.78
C MET A 176 3.69 -11.96 2.81
N LYS A 177 4.17 -11.31 3.89
CA LYS A 177 4.16 -9.84 3.99
C LYS A 177 5.12 -9.20 2.99
N MET A 178 6.31 -9.77 2.79
CA MET A 178 7.26 -9.29 1.78
C MET A 178 6.67 -9.42 0.38
N ASP A 179 6.12 -10.58 0.03
CA ASP A 179 5.49 -10.83 -1.29
C ASP A 179 4.33 -9.84 -1.54
N SER A 180 3.52 -9.58 -0.50
CA SER A 180 2.42 -8.61 -0.59
C SER A 180 2.91 -7.18 -0.82
N LEU A 181 4.03 -6.80 -0.19
CA LEU A 181 4.64 -5.49 -0.38
C LEU A 181 5.25 -5.36 -1.78
N GLU A 182 5.95 -6.38 -2.26
CA GLU A 182 6.51 -6.42 -3.62
C GLU A 182 5.43 -6.27 -4.68
N LYS A 183 4.32 -7.02 -4.53
CA LYS A 183 3.15 -6.87 -5.39
C LYS A 183 2.58 -5.46 -5.34
N ARG A 184 2.45 -4.88 -4.13
CA ARG A 184 1.93 -3.53 -3.98
C ARG A 184 2.83 -2.48 -4.63
N VAL A 185 4.15 -2.66 -4.58
CA VAL A 185 5.10 -1.79 -5.28
C VAL A 185 4.91 -1.90 -6.78
N MET A 186 4.87 -3.12 -7.34
CA MET A 186 4.60 -3.32 -8.77
C MET A 186 3.30 -2.65 -9.22
N ASP A 187 2.20 -2.86 -8.48
CA ASP A 187 0.91 -2.25 -8.80
C ASP A 187 0.97 -0.72 -8.77
N LEU A 188 1.66 -0.15 -7.77
CA LEU A 188 1.83 1.30 -7.64
C LEU A 188 2.73 1.87 -8.72
N GLU A 189 3.78 1.17 -9.13
CA GLU A 189 4.67 1.58 -10.22
C GLU A 189 3.95 1.57 -11.56
N ALA A 190 3.18 0.52 -11.85
CA ALA A 190 2.36 0.43 -13.06
C ALA A 190 1.29 1.53 -13.12
N GLU A 191 0.62 1.81 -11.99
CA GLU A 191 -0.35 2.91 -11.91
C GLU A 191 0.33 4.27 -12.07
N ASN A 192 1.52 4.46 -11.50
CA ASN A 192 2.28 5.70 -11.64
C ASN A 192 2.69 5.93 -13.10
N GLU A 193 3.20 4.90 -13.78
CA GLU A 193 3.51 4.96 -15.21
C GLU A 193 2.27 5.32 -16.05
N ARG A 194 1.14 4.66 -15.80
CA ARG A 194 -0.13 4.94 -16.46
C ARG A 194 -0.57 6.40 -16.27
N LEU A 195 -0.47 6.92 -15.05
CA LEU A 195 -0.82 8.31 -14.74
C LEU A 195 0.13 9.30 -15.41
N ARG A 196 1.44 9.01 -15.45
CA ARG A 196 2.42 9.84 -16.17
C ARG A 196 2.12 9.91 -17.66
N LEU A 197 1.80 8.78 -18.29
CA LEU A 197 1.41 8.75 -19.71
C LEU A 197 0.16 9.60 -19.95
N ARG A 198 -0.85 9.48 -19.09
CA ARG A 198 -2.08 10.28 -19.20
C ARG A 198 -1.81 11.78 -19.03
N ALA A 199 -0.94 12.15 -18.10
CA ALA A 199 -0.52 13.53 -17.91
C ALA A 199 0.18 14.08 -19.15
N ALA A 200 1.13 13.32 -19.72
CA ALA A 200 1.84 13.71 -20.94
C ALA A 200 0.89 13.90 -22.14
N VAL A 201 -0.10 13.02 -22.31
CA VAL A 201 -1.12 13.16 -23.36
C VAL A 201 -1.93 14.45 -23.13
N ALA A 202 -2.46 14.66 -21.93
CA ALA A 202 -3.25 15.85 -21.62
C ALA A 202 -2.46 17.15 -21.79
N GLU A 203 -1.17 17.16 -21.44
CA GLU A 203 -0.28 18.30 -21.66
C GLU A 203 -0.07 18.59 -23.15
N SER A 204 0.11 17.54 -23.96
CA SER A 204 0.25 17.68 -25.42
C SER A 204 -1.03 18.20 -26.09
N GLU A 205 -2.20 17.75 -25.62
CA GLU A 205 -3.51 18.21 -26.07
C GLU A 205 -3.72 19.68 -25.72
N ARG A 206 -3.41 20.06 -24.47
CA ARG A 206 -3.48 21.45 -24.01
C ARG A 206 -2.61 22.36 -24.87
N ALA A 207 -1.35 21.97 -25.11
CA ALA A 207 -0.43 22.74 -25.95
C ALA A 207 -0.95 22.88 -27.40
N ASN A 208 -1.53 21.83 -27.96
CA ASN A 208 -2.11 21.88 -29.31
C ASN A 208 -3.33 22.82 -29.38
N ILE A 209 -4.21 22.79 -28.38
CA ILE A 209 -5.37 23.68 -28.30
C ILE A 209 -4.91 25.14 -28.16
N GLU A 210 -3.95 25.42 -27.28
CA GLU A 210 -3.40 26.75 -27.09
C GLU A 210 -2.75 27.29 -28.39
N ALA A 211 -2.02 26.44 -29.12
CA ALA A 211 -1.45 26.82 -30.41
C ALA A 211 -2.51 27.10 -31.48
N LYS A 212 -3.63 26.35 -31.49
CA LYS A 212 -4.78 26.63 -32.37
C LYS A 212 -5.46 27.94 -31.98
N GLU A 213 -5.66 28.17 -30.68
CA GLU A 213 -6.28 29.40 -30.18
C GLU A 213 -5.46 30.64 -30.56
N LYS A 214 -4.13 30.60 -30.38
CA LYS A 214 -3.24 31.69 -30.80
C LYS A 214 -3.36 31.97 -32.30
N ARG A 215 -3.35 30.93 -33.14
CA ARG A 215 -3.52 31.07 -34.60
C ARG A 215 -4.88 31.68 -34.96
N SER A 216 -5.96 31.22 -34.32
CA SER A 216 -7.31 31.77 -34.53
C SER A 216 -7.40 33.22 -34.10
N ARG A 217 -6.85 33.59 -32.93
CA ARG A 217 -6.81 34.98 -32.46
C ARG A 217 -6.09 35.90 -33.44
N VAL A 218 -4.92 35.49 -33.94
CA VAL A 218 -4.19 36.26 -34.96
C VAL A 218 -5.02 36.42 -36.24
N ARG A 219 -5.69 35.34 -36.69
CA ARG A 219 -6.54 35.39 -37.88
C ARG A 219 -7.74 36.32 -37.70
N ILE A 220 -8.38 36.32 -36.52
CA ILE A 220 -9.49 37.22 -36.20
C ILE A 220 -9.02 38.67 -36.28
N LEU A 221 -7.90 39.02 -35.63
CA LEU A 221 -7.35 40.38 -35.66
C LEU A 221 -7.04 40.85 -37.10
N GLU A 222 -6.50 39.98 -37.93
CA GLU A 222 -6.24 40.29 -39.34
C GLU A 222 -7.54 40.56 -40.12
N LEU A 223 -8.58 39.75 -39.90
CA LEU A 223 -9.88 39.94 -40.55
C LEU A 223 -10.58 41.22 -40.07
N GLU A 224 -10.50 41.53 -38.77
CA GLU A 224 -11.02 42.78 -38.20
C GLU A 224 -10.30 43.99 -38.80
N ARG A 225 -8.98 43.91 -38.99
CA ARG A 225 -8.20 44.94 -39.67
C ARG A 225 -8.65 45.14 -41.11
N GLN A 226 -8.81 44.06 -41.88
CA GLN A 226 -9.27 44.11 -43.26
C GLN A 226 -10.68 44.72 -43.36
N LEU A 227 -11.57 44.37 -42.44
CA LEU A 227 -12.90 44.95 -42.35
C LEU A 227 -12.82 46.47 -42.06
N ALA A 228 -11.97 46.89 -41.13
CA ALA A 228 -11.77 48.32 -40.85
C ALA A 228 -11.19 49.08 -42.05
N ASP A 229 -10.24 48.49 -42.78
CA ASP A 229 -9.64 49.10 -43.98
C ASP A 229 -10.65 49.24 -45.12
N THR A 230 -11.44 48.20 -45.40
CA THR A 230 -12.49 48.27 -46.43
C THR A 230 -13.55 49.31 -46.08
N HIS A 231 -14.00 49.38 -44.82
CA HIS A 231 -14.90 50.44 -44.34
C HIS A 231 -14.31 51.84 -44.55
N ARG A 232 -13.04 52.05 -44.20
CA ARG A 232 -12.35 53.33 -44.46
C ARG A 232 -12.30 53.67 -45.94
N SER A 233 -12.04 52.70 -46.82
CA SER A 233 -12.00 52.91 -48.27
C SER A 233 -13.35 53.32 -48.84
N LEU A 234 -14.43 52.65 -48.45
CA LEU A 234 -15.79 52.98 -48.89
C LEU A 234 -16.21 54.39 -48.45
N LEU A 235 -15.90 54.78 -47.22
CA LEU A 235 -16.18 56.12 -46.71
C LEU A 235 -15.43 57.22 -47.49
N ARG A 236 -14.17 56.95 -47.89
CA ARG A 236 -13.39 57.86 -48.74
C ARG A 236 -14.04 58.02 -50.11
N HIS A 237 -14.36 56.92 -50.80
CA HIS A 237 -14.99 56.96 -52.12
C HIS A 237 -16.35 57.68 -52.13
N ASN A 238 -17.16 57.49 -51.08
CA ASN A 238 -18.45 58.20 -50.96
C ASN A 238 -18.26 59.71 -50.79
N LYS A 239 -17.24 60.14 -50.02
CA LYS A 239 -16.93 61.57 -49.82
C LYS A 239 -16.43 62.24 -51.12
N ASP A 240 -15.59 61.55 -51.88
CA ASP A 240 -15.09 62.07 -53.16
C ASP A 240 -16.24 62.19 -54.18
N SER A 241 -17.17 61.22 -54.17
CA SER A 241 -18.36 61.22 -55.05
C SER A 241 -19.33 62.36 -54.74
N THR A 242 -19.60 62.66 -53.46
CA THR A 242 -20.47 63.79 -53.09
C THR A 242 -19.82 65.12 -53.44
N THR A 243 -18.52 65.27 -53.20
CA THR A 243 -17.77 66.50 -53.54
C THR A 243 -17.77 66.75 -55.05
N ALA A 244 -17.56 65.71 -55.87
CA ALA A 244 -17.59 65.82 -57.33
C ALA A 244 -18.97 66.22 -57.88
N MET A 245 -20.06 65.86 -57.20
CA MET A 245 -21.41 66.30 -57.57
C MET A 245 -21.69 67.76 -57.17
N THR A 246 -21.18 68.23 -56.03
CA THR A 246 -21.38 69.62 -55.59
C THR A 246 -20.64 70.65 -56.44
N VAL A 247 -19.50 70.29 -57.04
CA VAL A 247 -18.67 71.21 -57.86
C VAL A 247 -19.18 71.38 -59.30
N LYS A 248 -20.17 70.59 -59.75
CA LYS A 248 -20.73 70.65 -61.13
C LYS A 248 -21.98 71.55 -61.28
N VAL A 249 -22.26 72.41 -60.31
CA VAL A 249 -23.35 73.41 -60.35
C VAL A 249 -22.75 74.80 -60.54
#